data_AF-A0A9E4HBD7-F1
#
_entry.id   AF-A0A9E4HBD7-F1
#
_cell.length_a   1.000
_cell.length_b   1.000
_cell.length_c   1.000
_cell.angle_alpha   90.00
_cell.angle_beta   90.00
_cell.angle_gamma   90.00
#
_symmetry.space_group_name_H-M   'P 1'
#
loop_
_entity.id
_entity.type
_entity.pdbx_description
1 polymer ?
#
loop_
_entity_poly.entity_id
_entity_poly.type
_entity_poly.pdbx_seq_one_letter_code
_entity_poly.pdbx_strand_id
1 'polypeptide(L)'
;MCVTCGIGRFVTGDFHASLGWMGRIFNHHNVGNFPYFVEIAKSLHVLNSFELHDDSLESSVRSLYRNLKKKQNLHEYDRQLPRCLKPLPAITSHNELVDLLKGVRAKLIELEMERKINSAIATWLDGISWLESKIQSR
;
A
#
# COMPACT_ATOMS: atom_id res chain seq x y z
N MET A 1 17.41 0.29 9.47
CA MET A 1 16.01 0.52 9.03
C MET A 1 15.42 -0.83 8.65
N CYS A 2 14.43 -1.35 9.37
CA CYS A 2 13.91 -2.72 9.16
C CYS A 2 12.48 -2.68 8.59
N VAL A 3 12.35 -2.62 7.26
CA VAL A 3 11.04 -2.65 6.59
C VAL A 3 10.35 -4.00 6.79
N THR A 4 11.12 -5.08 6.79
CA THR A 4 10.65 -6.45 7.06
C THR A 4 9.98 -6.57 8.44
N CYS A 5 10.47 -5.85 9.45
CA CYS A 5 9.86 -5.81 10.78
C CYS A 5 8.46 -5.19 10.74
N GLY A 6 8.26 -4.13 9.95
CA GLY A 6 6.95 -3.51 9.77
C GLY A 6 5.99 -4.39 8.98
N ILE A 7 6.47 -5.07 7.93
CA ILE A 7 5.68 -6.04 7.15
C ILE A 7 5.26 -7.22 8.04
N GLY A 8 6.18 -7.79 8.81
CA GLY A 8 5.86 -8.91 9.71
C GLY A 8 4.78 -8.56 10.73
N ARG A 9 4.78 -7.32 11.25
CA ARG A 9 3.72 -6.82 12.14
C ARG A 9 2.39 -6.65 11.42
N PHE A 10 2.41 -6.16 10.19
CA PHE A 10 1.20 -6.06 9.35
C PHE A 10 0.57 -7.43 9.11
N VAL A 11 1.38 -8.42 8.69
CA VAL A 11 0.92 -9.79 8.40
C VAL A 11 0.33 -10.49 9.63
N THR A 12 0.82 -10.15 10.83
CA THR A 12 0.30 -10.69 12.10
C THR A 12 -0.89 -9.92 12.65
N GLY A 13 -1.37 -8.89 11.95
CA GLY A 13 -2.51 -8.05 12.36
C GLY A 13 -2.16 -6.95 13.37
N ASP A 14 -0.88 -6.78 13.73
CA ASP A 14 -0.41 -5.73 14.63
C ASP A 14 -0.18 -4.43 13.86
N PHE A 15 -1.27 -3.80 13.43
CA PHE A 15 -1.25 -2.61 12.57
C PHE A 15 -0.65 -1.38 13.25
N HIS A 16 -0.86 -1.22 14.56
CA HIS A 16 -0.25 -0.14 15.35
C HIS A 16 1.27 -0.27 15.41
N ALA A 17 1.81 -1.45 15.70
CA ALA A 17 3.26 -1.64 15.69
C ALA A 17 3.83 -1.49 14.27
N SER A 18 3.10 -1.94 13.25
CA SER A 18 3.50 -1.73 11.86
C SER A 18 3.61 -0.24 11.52
N LEU A 19 2.62 0.59 11.88
CA LEU A 19 2.71 2.06 11.74
C LEU A 19 3.89 2.65 12.48
N GLY A 20 4.16 2.19 13.70
CA GLY A 20 5.32 2.61 14.48
C GLY A 20 6.64 2.37 13.73
N TRP A 21 6.77 1.22 13.06
CA TRP A 21 7.92 0.95 12.18
C TRP A 21 7.97 1.88 10.97
N MET A 22 6.83 2.20 10.35
CA MET A 22 6.79 3.14 9.22
C MET A 22 7.23 4.53 9.64
N GLY A 23 6.79 5.01 10.81
CA GLY A 23 7.24 6.29 11.37
C GLY A 23 8.76 6.32 11.60
N ARG A 24 9.34 5.23 12.12
CA ARG A 24 10.81 5.11 12.29
C ARG A 24 11.56 5.14 10.95
N ILE A 25 10.98 4.57 9.90
CA ILE A 25 11.55 4.62 8.54
C ILE A 25 11.53 6.06 8.01
N PHE A 26 10.39 6.75 8.11
CA PHE A 26 10.24 8.12 7.61
C PHE A 26 11.13 9.14 8.34
N ASN A 27 11.35 8.93 9.64
CA ASN A 27 12.13 9.84 10.47
C ASN A 27 13.65 9.54 10.47
N HIS A 28 14.10 8.57 9.67
CA HIS A 28 15.52 8.25 9.61
C HIS A 28 16.29 9.31 8.79
N HIS A 29 17.39 9.83 9.35
CA HIS A 29 18.19 10.91 8.75
C HIS A 29 18.60 10.68 7.29
N ASN A 30 18.89 9.43 6.89
CA ASN A 30 19.28 9.07 5.51
C ASN A 30 18.16 8.46 4.66
N VAL A 31 16.89 8.62 5.05
CA VAL A 31 15.75 8.00 4.35
C VAL A 31 15.69 8.33 2.86
N GLY A 32 16.16 9.53 2.46
CA GLY A 32 16.22 9.95 1.05
C GLY A 32 17.15 9.10 0.17
N ASN A 33 18.16 8.46 0.76
CA ASN A 33 19.09 7.57 0.04
C ASN A 33 18.48 6.20 -0.29
N PHE A 34 17.28 5.95 0.23
CA PHE A 34 16.63 4.65 0.24
C PHE A 34 15.21 4.73 -0.34
N PRO A 35 15.04 5.22 -1.58
CA PRO A 35 13.73 5.50 -2.17
C PRO A 35 12.82 4.26 -2.23
N TYR A 36 13.42 3.09 -2.43
CA TYR A 36 12.75 1.78 -2.38
C TYR A 36 12.07 1.51 -1.04
N PHE A 37 12.78 1.70 0.07
CA PHE A 37 12.24 1.46 1.42
C PHE A 37 11.19 2.50 1.80
N VAL A 38 11.32 3.74 1.32
CA VAL A 38 10.32 4.80 1.51
C VAL A 38 9.00 4.44 0.85
N GLU A 39 9.06 3.93 -0.38
CA GLU A 39 7.88 3.55 -1.14
C GLU A 39 7.13 2.40 -0.45
N ILE A 40 7.83 1.34 -0.07
CA ILE A 40 7.21 0.23 0.68
C ILE A 40 6.60 0.76 1.97
N ALA A 41 7.31 1.63 2.69
CA ALA A 41 6.81 2.17 3.95
C ALA A 41 5.56 3.03 3.76
N LYS A 42 5.48 3.83 2.69
CA LYS A 42 4.29 4.64 2.38
C LYS A 42 3.09 3.78 1.99
N SER A 43 3.32 2.74 1.19
CA SER A 43 2.26 1.79 0.83
C SER A 43 1.73 1.08 2.07
N LEU A 44 2.61 0.56 2.92
CA LEU A 44 2.22 -0.12 4.15
C LEU A 44 1.55 0.84 5.14
N HIS A 45 1.96 2.10 5.19
CA HIS A 45 1.30 3.11 6.02
C HIS A 45 -0.14 3.36 5.58
N VAL A 46 -0.42 3.44 4.27
CA VAL A 46 -1.79 3.55 3.74
C VAL A 46 -2.63 2.34 4.16
N LEU A 47 -2.09 1.13 4.00
CA LEU A 47 -2.81 -0.10 4.36
C LEU A 47 -3.10 -0.15 5.85
N ASN A 48 -2.12 0.14 6.72
CA ASN A 48 -2.38 0.20 8.16
C ASN A 48 -3.40 1.28 8.54
N SER A 49 -3.32 2.46 7.92
CA SER A 49 -4.28 3.53 8.19
C SER A 49 -5.70 3.11 7.83
N PHE A 50 -5.84 2.34 6.74
CA PHE A 50 -7.10 1.76 6.32
C PHE A 50 -7.62 0.73 7.33
N GLU A 51 -6.76 -0.19 7.80
CA GLU A 51 -7.12 -1.22 8.79
C GLU A 51 -7.52 -0.65 10.14
N LEU A 52 -6.89 0.45 10.54
CA LEU A 52 -7.14 1.11 11.83
C LEU A 52 -8.27 2.12 11.78
N HIS A 53 -8.88 2.35 10.59
CA HIS A 53 -9.82 3.45 10.36
C HIS A 53 -9.27 4.80 10.85
N ASP A 54 -7.97 5.04 10.61
CA ASP A 54 -7.25 6.23 11.04
C ASP A 54 -7.58 7.41 10.11
N ASP A 55 -7.85 8.59 10.71
CA ASP A 55 -8.07 9.87 10.02
C ASP A 55 -6.91 10.23 9.07
N SER A 56 -5.72 9.68 9.32
CA SER A 56 -4.54 9.89 8.47
C SER A 56 -4.67 9.26 7.07
N LEU A 57 -5.61 8.33 6.83
CA LEU A 57 -5.74 7.57 5.58
C LEU A 57 -5.70 8.45 4.33
N GLU A 58 -6.51 9.51 4.28
CA GLU A 58 -6.55 10.40 3.11
C GLU A 58 -5.18 11.09 2.87
N SER A 59 -4.57 11.58 3.95
CA SER A 59 -3.28 12.25 3.90
C SER A 59 -2.15 11.29 3.44
N SER A 60 -2.26 10.03 3.85
CA SER A 60 -1.34 8.94 3.55
C SER A 60 -1.45 8.51 2.09
N VAL A 61 -2.67 8.36 1.56
CA VAL A 61 -2.92 8.09 0.14
C VAL A 61 -2.35 9.22 -0.73
N ARG A 62 -2.56 10.47 -0.34
CA ARG A 62 -2.00 11.63 -1.05
C ARG A 62 -0.47 11.66 -0.98
N SER A 63 0.13 11.27 0.14
CA SER A 63 1.58 11.17 0.29
C SER A 63 2.20 10.08 -0.60
N LEU A 64 1.55 8.91 -0.68
CA LEU A 64 1.93 7.82 -1.57
C LEU A 64 1.83 8.26 -3.04
N TYR A 65 0.70 8.84 -3.46
CA TYR A 65 0.51 9.33 -4.82
C TYR A 65 1.57 10.36 -5.24
N ARG A 66 1.88 11.34 -4.38
CA ARG A 66 2.94 12.32 -4.63
C ARG A 66 4.31 11.67 -4.76
N ASN A 67 4.59 10.60 -4.01
CA ASN A 67 5.86 9.88 -4.10
C ASN A 67 5.98 9.12 -5.43
N LEU A 68 4.93 8.40 -5.81
CA LEU A 68 4.87 7.63 -7.04
C LEU A 68 4.98 8.54 -8.27
N LYS A 69 4.26 9.68 -8.29
CA LYS A 69 4.33 10.67 -9.40
C LYS A 69 5.74 11.23 -9.65
N LYS A 70 6.62 11.24 -8.65
CA LYS A 70 8.00 11.75 -8.79
C LYS A 70 8.94 10.77 -9.53
N LYS A 71 8.55 9.51 -9.71
CA LYS A 71 9.35 8.53 -10.44
C LYS A 71 9.21 8.73 -11.96
N GLN A 72 10.33 8.98 -12.64
CA GLN A 72 10.36 9.10 -14.11
C GLN A 72 10.05 7.76 -14.81
N ASN A 73 10.42 6.63 -14.20
CA ASN A 73 10.09 5.28 -14.66
C ASN A 73 9.07 4.62 -13.72
N LEU A 74 7.85 5.14 -13.74
CA LEU A 74 6.72 4.46 -13.11
C LEU A 74 6.39 3.17 -13.88
N HIS A 75 6.65 2.02 -13.27
CA HIS A 75 6.09 0.75 -13.73
C HIS A 75 4.55 0.84 -13.67
N GLU A 76 3.86 0.16 -14.58
CA GLU A 76 2.40 0.27 -14.72
C GLU A 76 1.68 -0.09 -13.41
N TYR A 77 2.22 -1.04 -12.64
CA TYR A 77 1.78 -1.39 -11.28
C TYR A 77 1.75 -0.18 -10.33
N ASP A 78 2.85 0.57 -10.27
CA ASP A 78 3.00 1.75 -9.43
C ASP A 78 2.09 2.91 -9.87
N ARG A 79 1.65 2.93 -11.13
CA ARG A 79 0.65 3.92 -11.62
C ARG A 79 -0.77 3.58 -11.20
N GLN A 80 -1.11 2.30 -11.20
CA GLN A 80 -2.47 1.85 -10.94
C GLN A 80 -2.77 1.84 -9.44
N LEU A 81 -1.80 1.45 -8.61
CA LEU A 81 -2.00 1.35 -7.16
C LEU A 81 -2.60 2.62 -6.52
N PRO A 82 -2.07 3.83 -6.70
CA PRO A 82 -2.67 5.00 -6.08
C PRO A 82 -3.96 5.47 -6.75
N ARG A 83 -4.25 5.09 -8.02
CA ARG A 83 -5.57 5.33 -8.64
C ARG A 83 -6.63 4.46 -7.98
N CYS A 84 -6.27 3.23 -7.67
CA CYS A 84 -7.08 2.26 -6.95
C CYS A 84 -7.32 2.67 -5.49
N LEU A 85 -6.34 3.27 -4.81
CA LEU A 85 -6.44 3.68 -3.41
C LEU A 85 -7.08 5.07 -3.23
N LYS A 86 -7.14 5.90 -4.28
CA LYS A 86 -7.70 7.25 -4.23
C LYS A 86 -9.15 7.32 -3.71
N PRO A 87 -10.06 6.40 -4.07
CA PRO A 87 -11.44 6.45 -3.59
C PRO A 87 -11.61 5.99 -2.14
N LEU A 88 -10.65 5.27 -1.55
CA LEU A 88 -10.78 4.66 -0.21
C LEU A 88 -11.30 5.61 0.89
N PRO A 89 -10.84 6.87 1.00
CA PRO A 89 -11.31 7.77 2.05
C PRO A 89 -12.78 8.21 1.89
N ALA A 90 -13.35 8.11 0.69
CA ALA A 90 -14.72 8.52 0.37
C ALA A 90 -15.72 7.35 0.44
N ILE A 91 -15.25 6.13 0.69
CA ILE A 91 -16.10 4.95 0.76
C ILE A 91 -16.78 4.91 2.12
N THR A 92 -18.11 4.82 2.10
CA THR A 92 -18.93 4.86 3.33
C THR A 92 -19.63 3.53 3.59
N SER A 93 -19.72 2.65 2.59
CA SER A 93 -20.34 1.33 2.73
C SER A 93 -19.35 0.19 2.48
N HIS A 94 -19.58 -0.93 3.16
CA HIS A 94 -18.78 -2.15 2.98
C HIS A 94 -18.89 -2.71 1.55
N ASN A 95 -20.06 -2.59 0.91
CA ASN A 95 -20.25 -3.08 -0.47
C ASN A 95 -19.43 -2.26 -1.48
N GLU A 96 -19.43 -0.92 -1.36
CA GLU A 96 -18.59 -0.05 -2.20
C GLU A 96 -17.10 -0.34 -2.00
N LEU A 97 -16.69 -0.64 -0.76
CA LEU A 97 -15.33 -1.06 -0.46
C LEU A 97 -14.99 -2.36 -1.18
N VAL A 98 -15.81 -3.40 -1.02
CA VAL A 98 -15.59 -4.70 -1.64
C VAL A 98 -15.52 -4.59 -3.17
N ASP A 99 -16.39 -3.79 -3.78
CA ASP A 99 -16.40 -3.61 -5.24
C ASP A 99 -15.18 -2.81 -5.74
N LEU A 100 -14.73 -1.80 -4.99
CA LEU A 100 -13.46 -1.15 -5.26
C LEU A 100 -12.31 -2.17 -5.23
N LEU A 101 -12.20 -2.96 -4.14
CA LEU A 101 -11.12 -3.93 -3.93
C LEU A 101 -11.12 -5.02 -5.01
N LYS A 102 -12.28 -5.49 -5.46
CA LYS A 102 -12.41 -6.41 -6.61
C LYS A 102 -11.83 -5.78 -7.89
N GLY A 103 -12.13 -4.51 -8.15
CA GLY A 103 -11.58 -3.77 -9.29
C GLY A 103 -10.06 -3.64 -9.22
N VAL A 104 -9.52 -3.35 -8.03
CA VAL A 104 -8.06 -3.32 -7.79
C VAL A 104 -7.46 -4.69 -8.08
N ARG A 105 -8.01 -5.76 -7.48
CA ARG A 105 -7.53 -7.13 -7.64
C ARG A 105 -7.49 -7.55 -9.11
N ALA A 106 -8.56 -7.32 -9.86
CA ALA A 106 -8.62 -7.66 -11.28
C ALA A 106 -7.49 -6.97 -12.08
N LYS A 107 -7.23 -5.69 -11.80
CA LYS A 107 -6.16 -4.95 -12.47
C LYS A 107 -4.76 -5.43 -12.07
N LEU A 108 -4.55 -5.82 -10.82
CA LEU A 108 -3.26 -6.37 -10.38
C LEU A 108 -2.98 -7.74 -11.00
N ILE A 109 -3.98 -8.61 -11.11
CA ILE A 109 -3.86 -9.92 -11.78
C ILE A 109 -3.52 -9.74 -13.26
N GLU A 110 -4.18 -8.81 -13.96
CA GLU A 110 -3.89 -8.49 -15.37
C GLU A 110 -2.42 -8.07 -15.55
N LEU A 111 -1.90 -7.23 -14.64
CA LEU A 111 -0.50 -6.78 -14.68
C LEU A 111 0.50 -7.90 -14.38
N GLU A 112 0.14 -8.86 -13.52
CA GLU A 112 0.95 -10.04 -13.20
C GLU A 112 1.04 -11.00 -14.39
N MET A 113 -0.10 -11.28 -15.04
CA MET A 113 -0.19 -12.11 -16.23
C MET A 113 0.64 -11.55 -17.39
N GLU A 114 0.71 -10.22 -17.53
CA GLU A 114 1.51 -9.54 -18.55
C GLU A 114 3.03 -9.52 -18.25
N ARG A 115 3.50 -10.12 -17.14
CA ARG A 115 4.90 -10.06 -16.67
C ARG A 115 5.45 -8.64 -16.51
N LYS A 116 4.57 -7.65 -16.29
CA LYS A 116 4.95 -6.24 -16.11
C LYS A 116 5.25 -5.88 -14.65
N ILE A 117 5.35 -6.88 -13.78
CA ILE A 117 5.65 -6.69 -12.36
C ILE A 117 7.16 -6.71 -12.15
N ASN A 118 7.77 -5.53 -12.25
CA ASN A 118 9.04 -5.21 -11.62
C ASN A 118 8.79 -4.14 -10.53
N SER A 119 7.78 -4.37 -9.68
CA SER A 119 7.47 -3.48 -8.55
C SER A 119 8.01 -4.05 -7.24
N ALA A 120 8.78 -3.22 -6.54
CA ALA A 120 9.19 -3.43 -5.16
C ALA A 120 8.03 -3.89 -4.25
N ILE A 121 6.87 -3.28 -4.43
CA ILE A 121 5.70 -3.48 -3.58
C ILE A 121 5.13 -4.88 -3.82
N ALA A 122 5.02 -5.29 -5.09
CA ALA A 122 4.53 -6.61 -5.46
C ALA A 122 5.45 -7.75 -5.00
N THR A 123 6.76 -7.50 -4.86
CA THR A 123 7.71 -8.49 -4.34
C THR A 123 7.57 -8.72 -2.83
N TRP A 124 7.12 -7.72 -2.06
CA TRP A 124 7.17 -7.75 -0.59
C TRP A 124 5.82 -7.80 0.11
N LEU A 125 4.77 -7.37 -0.57
CA LEU A 125 3.41 -7.47 -0.09
C LEU A 125 2.66 -8.33 -1.09
N ASP A 126 2.15 -9.47 -0.64
CA ASP A 126 1.12 -10.18 -1.40
C ASP A 126 -0.17 -9.34 -1.35
N GLY A 127 -0.16 -8.24 -2.08
CA GLY A 127 -1.26 -7.28 -2.14
C GLY A 127 -2.52 -7.94 -2.70
N ILE A 128 -2.38 -8.98 -3.52
CA ILE A 128 -3.50 -9.77 -4.02
C ILE A 128 -4.12 -10.58 -2.88
N SER A 129 -3.33 -11.31 -2.08
CA SER A 129 -3.85 -12.04 -0.92
C SER A 129 -4.44 -11.12 0.14
N TRP A 130 -3.85 -9.94 0.39
CA TRP A 130 -4.46 -8.95 1.28
C TRP A 130 -5.81 -8.46 0.72
N LEU A 131 -5.89 -8.09 -0.57
CA LEU A 131 -7.15 -7.71 -1.20
C LEU A 131 -8.19 -8.83 -1.12
N GLU A 132 -7.79 -10.08 -1.34
CA GLU A 132 -8.66 -11.25 -1.24
C GLU A 132 -9.19 -11.46 0.18
N SER A 133 -8.38 -11.29 1.21
CA SER A 133 -8.84 -11.37 2.60
C SER A 133 -9.98 -10.37 2.87
N LYS A 134 -9.84 -9.15 2.38
CA LYS A 134 -10.86 -8.09 2.53
C LYS A 134 -12.11 -8.34 1.70
N ILE A 135 -11.97 -8.85 0.48
CA ILE A 135 -13.12 -9.24 -0.35
C ILE A 135 -13.88 -10.41 0.29
N GLN A 136 -13.17 -11.34 0.94
CA GLN A 136 -13.76 -12.53 1.58
C GLN A 136 -14.23 -12.28 3.02
N SER A 137 -14.12 -11.05 3.53
CA SER A 137 -14.41 -10.69 4.95
C SER A 137 -13.67 -11.60 5.95
N ARG A 138 -12.41 -11.94 5.65
CA ARG A 138 -11.50 -12.67 6.54
C ARG A 138 -10.45 -11.75 7.14
#